data_AF-A0A818AVR7-F1
#
_entry.id   AF-A0A818AVR7-F1
#
_cell.length_a   1.000
_cell.length_b   1.000
_cell.length_c   1.000
_cell.angle_alpha   90.00
_cell.angle_beta   90.00
_cell.angle_gamma   90.00
#
_symmetry.space_group_name_H-M   'P 1'
#
loop_
_entity.id
_entity.type
_entity.pdbx_description
1 polymer ?
#
loop_
_entity_poly.entity_id
_entity_poly.type
_entity_poly.pdbx_seq_one_letter_code
_entity_poly.pdbx_strand_id
1 'polypeptide(L)'
;MNQQQTNKRLPRPDLRISPSQWSAAQKGGTSSRVAIVATVTAVIGGLSLVFLYPYMNIEQFRSVQKANRAGIHTEDVQPTGLPIWRDPFDRKKSA
;
A
#
# COMPACT_ATOMS: atom_id res chain seq x y z
N MET A 1 -24.23 69.05 -4.87
CA MET A 1 -23.21 68.11 -5.37
C MET A 1 -23.34 66.82 -4.57
N ASN A 2 -23.91 65.77 -5.16
CA ASN A 2 -24.51 64.64 -4.43
C ASN A 2 -23.52 63.46 -4.39
N GLN A 3 -22.89 63.22 -3.23
CA GLN A 3 -21.80 62.24 -3.03
C GLN A 3 -22.27 60.78 -2.93
N GLN A 4 -23.52 60.47 -3.29
CA GLN A 4 -24.11 59.14 -3.06
C GLN A 4 -23.95 58.15 -4.24
N GLN A 5 -23.28 58.53 -5.34
CA GLN A 5 -23.23 57.71 -6.56
C GLN A 5 -21.95 56.88 -6.78
N THR A 6 -20.99 56.81 -5.85
CA THR A 6 -19.63 56.32 -6.15
C THR A 6 -19.27 54.92 -5.66
N ASN A 7 -20.19 54.05 -5.23
CA ASN A 7 -19.80 52.69 -4.85
C ASN A 7 -20.84 51.62 -5.23
N LYS A 8 -20.93 51.30 -6.53
CA LYS A 8 -21.49 50.02 -6.99
C LYS A 8 -20.45 48.92 -6.75
N ARG A 9 -20.34 48.43 -5.51
CA ARG A 9 -19.57 47.20 -5.25
C ARG A 9 -20.32 46.03 -5.86
N LEU A 10 -19.64 45.23 -6.69
CA LEU A 10 -20.17 43.96 -7.20
C LEU A 10 -20.57 43.06 -6.02
N PRO A 11 -21.66 42.27 -6.14
CA PRO A 11 -22.02 41.31 -5.10
C PRO A 11 -20.84 40.34 -4.91
N ARG A 12 -20.31 40.26 -3.68
CA ARG A 12 -19.32 39.24 -3.34
C ARG A 12 -20.04 37.89 -3.31
N PRO A 13 -19.60 36.88 -4.08
CA PRO A 13 -20.18 35.56 -3.97
C PRO A 13 -20.00 35.06 -2.55
N ASP A 14 -21.07 34.58 -1.93
CA ASP A 14 -20.99 33.93 -0.64
C ASP A 14 -20.37 32.54 -0.83
N LEU A 15 -19.06 32.43 -0.59
CA LEU A 15 -18.36 31.14 -0.56
C LEU A 15 -18.73 30.30 0.68
N ARG A 16 -19.86 30.61 1.34
CA ARG A 16 -20.33 29.92 2.52
C ARG A 16 -21.08 28.68 2.07
N ILE A 17 -20.38 27.56 2.03
CA ILE A 17 -20.98 26.26 1.76
C ILE A 17 -22.06 26.01 2.82
N SER A 18 -23.31 25.91 2.39
CA SER A 18 -24.45 25.65 3.29
C SER A 18 -24.29 24.27 3.94
N PRO A 19 -24.51 24.13 5.27
CA PRO A 19 -24.53 22.83 5.97
C PRO A 19 -25.38 21.76 5.28
N SER A 20 -26.50 22.17 4.65
CA SER A 20 -27.40 21.27 3.93
C SER A 20 -26.80 20.67 2.64
N GLN A 21 -25.83 21.33 2.02
CA GLN A 21 -25.14 20.81 0.83
C GLN A 21 -24.19 19.66 1.18
N TRP A 22 -23.64 19.64 2.41
CA TRP A 22 -22.82 18.53 2.91
C TRP A 22 -23.63 17.25 3.15
N SER A 23 -24.87 17.41 3.62
CA SER A 23 -25.77 16.27 3.88
C SER A 23 -26.20 15.55 2.59
N ALA A 24 -26.37 16.29 1.49
CA ALA A 24 -26.70 15.71 0.21
C ALA A 24 -25.56 14.83 -0.35
N ALA A 25 -24.30 15.17 -0.08
CA ALA A 25 -23.14 14.38 -0.48
C ALA A 25 -23.01 13.05 0.30
N GLN A 26 -23.64 12.94 1.48
CA GLN A 26 -23.59 11.75 2.33
C GLN A 26 -24.78 10.79 2.16
N LYS A 27 -25.78 11.12 1.32
CA LYS A 27 -27.02 10.35 1.18
C LYS A 27 -26.87 9.00 0.44
N GLY A 28 -25.71 8.68 -0.11
CA GLY A 28 -25.43 7.38 -0.73
C GLY A 28 -24.84 6.40 0.28
N GLY A 29 -25.69 5.74 1.09
CA GLY A 29 -25.23 4.73 2.04
C GLY A 29 -24.87 3.41 1.36
N THR A 30 -23.61 3.20 1.01
CA THR A 30 -23.12 1.87 0.59
C THR A 30 -23.20 0.92 1.77
N SER A 31 -23.89 -0.22 1.61
CA SER A 31 -23.94 -1.25 2.66
C SER A 31 -22.52 -1.63 3.10
N SER A 32 -22.27 -1.71 4.42
CA SER A 32 -20.95 -2.04 4.96
C SER A 32 -20.38 -3.33 4.35
N ARG A 33 -21.23 -4.29 3.97
CA ARG A 33 -20.81 -5.52 3.28
C ARG A 33 -20.22 -5.24 1.90
N VAL A 34 -20.84 -4.36 1.13
CA VAL A 34 -20.36 -3.96 -0.20
C VAL A 34 -19.06 -3.18 -0.08
N ALA A 35 -18.95 -2.28 0.90
CA ALA A 35 -17.72 -1.55 1.16
C ALA A 35 -16.54 -2.48 1.54
N ILE A 36 -16.79 -3.47 2.41
CA ILE A 36 -15.79 -4.46 2.81
C ILE A 36 -15.35 -5.30 1.61
N VAL A 37 -16.29 -5.85 0.83
CA VAL A 37 -15.97 -6.67 -0.35
C VAL A 37 -15.16 -5.87 -1.36
N ALA A 38 -15.59 -4.64 -1.68
CA ALA A 38 -14.86 -3.78 -2.60
C ALA A 38 -13.43 -3.48 -2.14
N THR A 39 -13.24 -3.22 -0.84
CA THR A 39 -11.91 -2.98 -0.25
C THR A 39 -11.03 -4.21 -0.35
N VAL A 40 -11.55 -5.39 0.03
CA VAL A 40 -10.80 -6.65 -0.02
C VAL A 40 -10.41 -6.99 -1.46
N THR A 41 -11.34 -6.87 -2.41
CA THR A 41 -11.06 -7.13 -3.82
C THR A 41 -10.04 -6.16 -4.39
N ALA A 42 -10.11 -4.88 -4.03
CA ALA A 42 -9.12 -3.89 -4.45
C ALA A 42 -7.73 -4.18 -3.88
N VAL A 43 -7.64 -4.60 -2.62
CA VAL A 43 -6.36 -4.98 -1.99
C VAL A 43 -5.77 -6.23 -2.64
N ILE A 44 -6.58 -7.29 -2.82
CA ILE A 44 -6.12 -8.52 -3.47
C ILE A 44 -5.65 -8.21 -4.90
N GLY A 45 -6.46 -7.47 -5.67
CA GLY A 45 -6.15 -7.06 -7.03
C GLY A 45 -4.87 -6.21 -7.12
N GLY A 46 -4.70 -5.24 -6.23
CA GLY A 46 -3.51 -4.40 -6.17
C GLY A 46 -2.24 -5.17 -5.80
N LEU A 47 -2.36 -6.17 -4.91
CA LEU A 47 -1.23 -6.96 -4.46
C LEU A 47 -0.89 -8.14 -5.40
N SER A 48 -1.80 -8.55 -6.30
CA SER A 48 -1.60 -9.73 -7.16
C SER A 48 -0.26 -9.73 -7.90
N LEU A 49 0.18 -8.59 -8.43
CA LEU A 49 1.42 -8.53 -9.23
C LEU A 49 2.67 -8.82 -8.40
N VAL A 50 2.71 -8.37 -7.14
CA VAL A 50 3.86 -8.57 -6.23
C VAL A 50 4.00 -10.05 -5.85
N PHE A 51 2.89 -10.77 -5.73
CA PHE A 51 2.90 -12.20 -5.36
C PHE A 51 2.97 -13.13 -6.58
N LEU A 52 2.24 -12.84 -7.65
CA LEU A 52 2.16 -13.71 -8.82
C LEU A 52 3.44 -13.65 -9.67
N TYR A 53 4.05 -12.47 -9.85
CA TYR A 53 5.25 -12.37 -10.66
C TYR A 53 6.40 -13.27 -10.16
N PRO A 54 6.79 -13.26 -8.87
CA PRO A 54 7.83 -14.16 -8.38
C PRO A 54 7.39 -15.63 -8.39
N TYR A 55 6.10 -15.91 -8.20
CA TYR A 55 5.56 -17.27 -8.28
C TYR A 55 5.62 -17.85 -9.70
N MET A 56 5.43 -17.03 -10.73
CA MET A 56 5.53 -17.47 -12.12
C MET A 56 6.98 -17.55 -12.63
N ASN A 57 7.93 -16.89 -11.95
CA ASN A 57 9.33 -16.76 -12.38
C ASN A 57 10.33 -17.36 -11.36
N ILE A 58 9.99 -18.52 -10.78
CA ILE A 58 10.75 -19.14 -9.68
C ILE A 58 12.24 -19.29 -9.99
N GLU A 59 12.60 -19.75 -11.19
CA GLU A 59 14.00 -20.01 -11.54
C GLU A 59 14.84 -18.72 -11.65
N GLN A 60 14.25 -17.62 -12.14
CA GLN A 60 14.92 -16.32 -12.17
C GLN A 60 15.21 -15.80 -10.75
N PHE A 61 14.22 -15.88 -9.86
CA PHE A 61 14.41 -15.44 -8.48
C PHE A 61 15.38 -16.36 -7.72
N ARG A 62 15.37 -17.67 -8.01
CA ARG A 62 16.32 -18.62 -7.43
C ARG A 62 17.75 -18.33 -7.89
N SER A 63 17.97 -18.03 -9.17
CA SER A 63 19.31 -17.72 -9.69
C SER A 63 19.85 -16.42 -9.09
N VAL A 64 19.02 -15.37 -9.01
CA VAL A 64 19.37 -14.10 -8.36
C VAL A 64 19.69 -14.31 -6.87
N GLN A 65 18.87 -15.08 -6.16
CA GLN A 65 19.16 -15.41 -4.75
C GLN A 65 20.46 -16.18 -4.57
N LYS A 66 20.75 -17.13 -5.47
CA LYS A 66 22.00 -17.89 -5.44
C LYS A 66 23.21 -16.98 -5.65
N ALA A 67 23.13 -16.05 -6.60
CA ALA A 67 24.18 -15.07 -6.85
C ALA A 67 24.37 -14.12 -5.65
N ASN A 68 23.27 -13.62 -5.08
CA ASN A 68 23.32 -12.69 -3.93
C ASN A 68 23.81 -13.37 -2.63
N ARG A 69 23.63 -14.69 -2.50
CA ARG A 69 24.14 -15.48 -1.37
C ARG A 69 25.53 -16.08 -1.62
N ALA A 70 26.14 -15.84 -2.78
CA ALA A 70 27.47 -16.34 -3.06
C ALA A 70 28.48 -15.65 -2.13
N GLY A 71 29.29 -16.42 -1.42
CA GLY A 71 30.29 -15.91 -0.48
C GLY A 71 29.77 -15.51 0.90
N ILE A 72 28.47 -15.71 1.18
CA ILE A 72 27.96 -15.62 2.56
C ILE A 72 28.24 -16.95 3.25
N HIS A 73 29.30 -16.97 4.07
CA HIS A 73 29.54 -18.05 5.03
C HIS A 73 28.70 -17.76 6.26
N THR A 74 27.67 -18.57 6.48
CA THR A 74 26.71 -18.42 7.60
C THR A 74 27.42 -18.40 8.94
N GLU A 75 28.58 -19.05 9.02
CA GLU A 75 29.46 -19.14 10.17
C GLU A 75 30.12 -17.79 10.51
N ASP A 76 30.41 -16.97 9.50
CA ASP A 76 31.13 -15.70 9.63
C ASP A 76 30.20 -14.51 9.97
N VAL A 77 28.91 -14.63 9.64
CA VAL A 77 27.89 -13.61 9.94
C VAL A 77 27.46 -13.67 11.41
N GLN A 78 27.60 -14.83 12.06
CA GLN A 78 27.11 -15.01 13.41
C GLN A 78 28.11 -14.50 14.45
N PRO A 79 27.63 -13.81 15.50
CA PRO A 79 28.50 -13.33 16.57
C PRO A 79 29.22 -14.49 17.26
N THR A 80 30.52 -14.31 17.49
CA THR A 80 31.38 -15.31 18.14
C THR A 80 30.86 -15.66 19.54
N GLY A 81 30.69 -16.96 19.83
CA GLY A 81 30.31 -17.48 21.15
C GLY A 81 28.87 -18.00 21.27
N LEU A 82 28.03 -17.85 20.24
CA LEU A 82 26.70 -18.47 20.18
C LEU A 82 26.71 -19.69 19.24
N PRO A 83 25.95 -20.76 19.58
CA PRO A 83 25.85 -21.93 18.71
C PRO A 83 25.17 -21.54 17.39
N ILE A 84 25.75 -21.98 16.27
CA ILE A 84 25.23 -21.68 14.94
C ILE A 84 23.81 -22.24 14.81
N TRP A 85 22.84 -21.36 14.62
CA TRP A 85 21.47 -21.80 14.37
C TRP A 85 21.44 -22.51 13.02
N ARG A 86 21.11 -23.81 13.03
CA ARG A 86 20.92 -24.58 11.80
C ARG A 86 19.61 -24.14 11.17
N ASP A 87 19.63 -23.87 9.87
CA ASP A 87 18.42 -23.55 9.11
C ASP A 87 17.37 -24.65 9.34
N PRO A 88 16.22 -24.34 9.96
CA PRO A 88 15.18 -25.34 10.26
C PRO A 88 14.52 -25.93 9.01
N PHE A 89 14.79 -25.36 7.83
CA PHE A 89 14.34 -25.85 6.52
C PHE A 89 15.48 -26.43 5.67
N ASP A 90 16.66 -26.65 6.25
CA ASP A 90 17.77 -27.24 5.51
C ASP A 90 17.37 -28.63 4.97
N ARG A 91 17.79 -28.92 3.74
CA ARG A 91 17.45 -30.18 3.10
C ARG A 91 18.32 -31.28 3.68
N LYS A 92 17.70 -32.44 3.99
CA LYS A 92 18.46 -33.64 4.37
C LYS A 92 19.42 -33.97 3.23
N LYS A 93 20.73 -33.97 3.50
CA LYS A 93 21.72 -34.45 2.55
C LYS A 93 21.45 -35.95 2.31
N SER A 94 21.22 -36.35 1.07
CA SER A 94 21.20 -37.78 0.72
C SER A 94 22.63 -38.31 0.86
N ALA A 95 22.78 -39.42 1.57
CA ALA A 95 24.04 -40.12 1.78
C ALA A 95 24.60 -40.69 0.47
#